data_AF-H8Z671-F1
#
_entry.id   AF-H8Z671-F1
#
_cell.length_a   1.000
_cell.length_b   1.000
_cell.length_c   1.000
_cell.angle_alpha   90.00
_cell.angle_beta   90.00
_cell.angle_gamma   90.00
#
_symmetry.space_group_name_H-M   'P 1'
#
loop_
_entity.id
_entity.type
_entity.pdbx_description
1 polymer ?
#
loop_
_entity_poly.entity_id
_entity_poly.type
_entity_poly.pdbx_seq_one_letter_code
_entity_poly.pdbx_strand_id
1 'polypeptide(L)'
;MMNRFETVPVDDETKILLQQEAQLGDYAVLYQKWWWDGIMAESIIFANEDLGDLSEKQIKDMVRASPLVEEGSQLTYKRGDSGFTFVSFNFDTE
;
A
#
# COMPACT_ATOMS: atom_id res chain seq x y z
N MET A 1 -18.11 12.76 -5.57
CA MET A 1 -17.00 12.85 -4.61
C MET A 1 -15.83 12.21 -5.33
N MET A 2 -14.81 12.97 -5.73
CA MET A 2 -13.67 12.39 -6.45
C MET A 2 -12.92 11.47 -5.48
N ASN A 3 -12.88 10.17 -5.74
CA ASN A 3 -12.08 9.27 -4.92
C ASN A 3 -10.62 9.53 -5.30
N ARG A 4 -9.80 10.00 -4.36
CA ARG A 4 -8.40 10.39 -4.61
C ARG A 4 -7.55 9.22 -5.11
N PHE A 5 -8.07 8.00 -4.96
CA PHE A 5 -7.44 6.74 -5.31
C PHE A 5 -8.06 6.04 -6.53
N GLU A 6 -9.00 6.67 -7.25
CA GLU A 6 -9.59 6.12 -8.48
C GLU A 6 -8.57 5.95 -9.63
N THR A 7 -7.44 6.66 -9.55
CA THR A 7 -6.38 6.68 -10.57
C THR A 7 -5.14 5.88 -10.16
N VAL A 8 -5.22 5.10 -9.06
CA VAL A 8 -4.09 4.25 -8.66
C VAL A 8 -3.80 3.26 -9.79
N PRO A 9 -2.61 3.31 -10.40
CA PRO A 9 -2.25 2.38 -11.46
C PRO A 9 -2.16 0.96 -10.88
N VAL A 10 -2.84 0.03 -11.53
CA VAL A 10 -2.74 -1.40 -11.25
C VAL A 10 -2.22 -2.04 -12.53
N ASP A 11 -1.15 -2.83 -12.44
CA ASP A 11 -0.65 -3.61 -13.57
C ASP A 11 -1.75 -4.58 -14.05
N ASP A 12 -1.95 -4.71 -15.37
CA ASP A 12 -3.03 -5.49 -15.98
C ASP A 12 -3.10 -6.96 -15.51
N GLU A 13 -1.96 -7.52 -15.08
CA GLU A 13 -1.85 -8.90 -14.58
C GLU A 13 -2.13 -9.02 -13.07
N THR A 14 -2.22 -7.90 -12.36
CA THR A 14 -2.49 -7.86 -10.92
C THR A 14 -3.99 -7.91 -10.68
N LYS A 15 -4.46 -8.93 -9.95
CA LYS A 15 -5.86 -9.05 -9.55
C LYS A 15 -6.06 -8.43 -8.19
N ILE A 16 -6.79 -7.32 -8.12
CA ILE A 16 -7.22 -6.73 -6.85
C ILE A 16 -8.34 -7.58 -6.26
N LEU A 17 -8.06 -8.20 -5.12
CA LEU A 17 -9.00 -9.03 -4.35
C LEU A 17 -9.86 -8.18 -3.41
N LEU A 18 -9.25 -7.15 -2.80
CA LEU A 18 -9.92 -6.18 -1.95
C LEU A 18 -9.30 -4.81 -2.17
N GLN A 19 -10.13 -3.78 -2.19
CA GLN A 19 -9.69 -2.39 -2.16
C GLN A 19 -10.61 -1.61 -1.23
N GLN A 20 -10.02 -0.88 -0.29
CA GLN A 20 -10.76 -0.09 0.69
C GLN A 20 -9.99 1.16 1.07
N GLU A 21 -10.66 2.30 1.02
CA GLU A 21 -10.14 3.54 1.62
C GLU A 21 -10.18 3.43 3.14
N ALA A 22 -9.07 3.75 3.78
CA ALA A 22 -8.85 3.59 5.21
C ALA A 22 -8.13 4.82 5.79
N GLN A 23 -7.91 4.82 7.10
CA GLN A 23 -7.05 5.81 7.77
C GLN A 23 -5.96 5.07 8.55
N LEU A 24 -4.71 5.51 8.36
CA LEU A 24 -3.56 5.03 9.14
C LEU A 24 -3.00 6.20 9.93
N GLY A 25 -3.36 6.28 11.21
CA GLY A 25 -3.10 7.48 12.01
C GLY A 25 -3.84 8.67 11.41
N ASP A 26 -3.12 9.75 11.10
CA ASP A 26 -3.67 10.97 10.50
C ASP A 26 -3.71 10.93 8.96
N TYR A 27 -3.25 9.84 8.33
CA TYR A 27 -3.09 9.74 6.88
C TYR A 27 -4.26 9.00 6.22
N ALA A 28 -4.77 9.56 5.12
CA ALA A 28 -5.75 8.91 4.26
C ALA A 28 -5.07 7.81 3.43
N VAL A 29 -5.44 6.58 3.78
CA VAL A 29 -5.11 5.27 3.24
C VAL A 29 -5.84 4.79 2.00
N LEU A 30 -5.20 4.15 1.02
CA LEU A 30 -5.87 3.04 0.30
C LEU A 30 -5.23 1.72 0.68
N TYR A 31 -6.01 0.85 1.30
CA TYR A 31 -5.63 -0.53 1.53
C TYR A 31 -6.07 -1.37 0.33
N GLN A 32 -5.15 -2.16 -0.22
CA GLN A 32 -5.40 -3.12 -1.27
C GLN A 32 -4.88 -4.49 -0.87
N LYS A 33 -5.67 -5.52 -1.13
CA LYS A 33 -5.21 -6.91 -1.16
C LYS A 33 -5.23 -7.36 -2.61
N TRP A 34 -4.12 -7.93 -3.07
CA TRP A 34 -3.96 -8.31 -4.47
C TRP A 34 -3.32 -9.68 -4.60
N TRP A 35 -3.50 -10.25 -5.79
CA TRP A 35 -2.85 -11.47 -6.23
C TRP A 35 -2.15 -11.19 -7.55
N TRP A 36 -0.87 -11.56 -7.62
CA TRP A 36 -0.07 -11.41 -8.82
C TRP A 36 0.90 -12.58 -8.91
N ASP A 37 0.86 -13.29 -10.04
CA ASP A 37 1.77 -14.41 -10.37
C ASP A 37 1.93 -15.45 -9.25
N GLY A 38 0.83 -15.88 -8.63
CA GLY A 38 0.87 -16.87 -7.53
C GLY A 38 1.18 -16.29 -6.15
N ILE A 39 1.50 -15.00 -6.06
CA ILE A 39 1.78 -14.29 -4.82
C ILE A 39 0.53 -13.52 -4.40
N MET A 40 0.04 -13.79 -3.19
CA MET A 40 -0.94 -12.95 -2.52
C MET A 40 -0.20 -11.97 -1.62
N ALA A 41 -0.57 -10.69 -1.68
CA ALA A 41 -0.01 -9.70 -0.78
C ALA A 41 -0.99 -8.56 -0.52
N GLU A 42 -0.63 -7.75 0.46
CA GLU A 42 -1.37 -6.57 0.87
C GLU A 42 -0.54 -5.33 0.59
N SER A 43 -1.20 -4.20 0.42
CA SER A 43 -0.54 -2.92 0.16
C SER A 43 -1.31 -1.78 0.78
N ILE A 44 -0.58 -0.91 1.46
CA ILE A 44 -1.07 0.39 1.88
C ILE A 44 -0.50 1.43 0.93
N ILE A 45 -1.39 2.23 0.37
CA ILE A 45 -1.09 3.21 -0.66
C ILE A 45 -1.38 4.59 -0.11
N PHE A 46 -0.38 5.45 -0.17
CA PHE A 46 -0.44 6.84 0.29
C PHE A 46 -0.42 7.77 -0.93
N ALA A 47 -1.11 8.91 -0.83
CA ALA A 47 -0.87 10.01 -1.75
C ALA A 47 0.49 10.66 -1.43
N ASN A 48 1.33 10.86 -2.43
CA ASN A 48 2.65 11.49 -2.27
C ASN A 48 2.54 12.89 -1.68
N GLU A 49 1.44 13.60 -1.95
CA GLU A 49 1.14 14.92 -1.40
C GLU A 49 1.02 14.90 0.13
N ASP A 50 0.44 13.83 0.70
CA ASP A 50 0.25 13.69 2.15
C ASP A 50 1.55 13.28 2.86
N LEU A 51 2.49 12.66 2.13
CA LEU A 51 3.76 12.18 2.68
C LEU A 51 4.82 13.28 2.83
N GLY A 52 4.74 14.36 2.04
CA GLY A 52 5.72 15.45 2.08
C GLY A 52 7.17 14.96 2.00
N ASP A 53 7.96 15.30 3.04
CA ASP A 53 9.38 14.94 3.19
C ASP A 53 9.62 13.66 4.01
N LEU A 54 8.57 12.86 4.29
CA LEU A 54 8.75 11.59 4.99
C LEU A 54 9.67 10.66 4.21
N SER A 55 10.65 10.11 4.92
CA SER A 55 11.56 9.11 4.37
C SER A 55 10.88 7.76 4.21
N GLU A 56 11.38 6.93 3.28
CA GLU A 56 10.95 5.52 3.12
C GLU A 56 10.91 4.78 4.46
N LYS A 57 11.93 4.98 5.30
CA LYS A 57 12.02 4.33 6.62
C LYS A 57 10.84 4.72 7.51
N GLN A 58 10.51 6.01 7.61
CA GLN A 58 9.39 6.47 8.44
C GLN A 58 8.06 5.90 7.96
N ILE A 59 7.85 5.84 6.65
CA ILE A 59 6.63 5.30 6.06
C ILE A 59 6.52 3.79 6.34
N LYS A 60 7.62 3.04 6.16
CA LYS A 60 7.65 1.61 6.51
C LYS A 60 7.42 1.37 8.00
N ASP A 61 8.02 2.18 8.87
CA ASP A 61 7.84 2.06 10.32
C ASP A 61 6.37 2.31 10.71
N MET A 62 5.68 3.27 10.07
CA MET A 62 4.24 3.50 10.28
C MET A 62 3.39 2.31 9.84
N VAL A 63 3.65 1.76 8.65
CA VAL A 63 2.92 0.58 8.15
C VAL A 63 3.17 -0.63 9.03
N ARG A 64 4.43 -0.85 9.45
CA ARG A 64 4.81 -1.95 10.34
C ARG A 64 4.19 -1.85 11.73
N ALA A 65 3.90 -0.64 12.21
CA ALA A 65 3.19 -0.43 13.47
C ALA A 65 1.69 -0.72 13.37
N SER A 66 1.15 -0.93 12.16
CA SER A 66 -0.26 -1.27 11.96
C SER A 66 -0.54 -2.72 12.37
N PRO A 67 -1.76 -3.04 12.84
CA PRO A 67 -2.15 -4.42 13.17
C PRO A 67 -2.34 -5.31 11.93
N LEU A 68 -2.14 -4.76 10.72
CA LEU A 68 -2.29 -5.49 9.46
C LEU A 68 -1.02 -6.25 9.09
N VAL A 69 0.15 -5.76 9.51
CA VAL A 69 1.44 -6.37 9.15
C VAL A 69 1.72 -7.54 10.08
N GLU A 70 1.89 -8.74 9.50
CA GLU A 70 2.23 -9.93 10.27
C GLU A 70 3.66 -9.86 10.82
N GLU A 71 3.89 -10.50 11.97
CA GLU A 71 5.21 -10.51 12.58
C GLU A 71 6.22 -11.23 11.66
N GLY A 72 7.33 -10.56 11.36
CA GLY A 72 8.36 -11.09 10.44
C GLY A 72 8.07 -10.83 8.96
N SER A 73 6.93 -10.25 8.62
CA SER A 73 6.57 -9.86 7.26
C SER A 73 7.59 -8.89 6.66
N GLN A 74 7.95 -9.11 5.40
CA GLN A 74 8.81 -8.20 4.65
C GLN A 74 7.98 -7.03 4.11
N LEU A 75 8.51 -5.81 4.22
CA LEU A 75 7.88 -4.62 3.65
C LEU A 75 8.69 -4.14 2.45
N THR A 76 8.04 -4.08 1.28
CA THR A 76 8.59 -3.39 0.11
C THR A 76 8.00 -2.00 0.01
N TYR A 77 8.77 -1.08 -0.56
CA TYR A 77 8.36 0.30 -0.77
C TYR A 77 8.58 0.65 -2.23
N LYS A 78 7.56 1.21 -2.87
CA LYS A 78 7.61 1.68 -4.24
C LYS A 78 6.93 3.04 -4.29
N ARG A 79 7.71 4.09 -4.53
CA ARG A 79 7.16 5.42 -4.85
C ARG A 79 6.89 5.47 -6.34
N GLY A 80 5.63 5.59 -6.72
CA GLY A 80 5.20 5.72 -8.11
C GLY A 80 5.26 7.17 -8.59
N ASP A 81 5.60 7.35 -9.87
CA ASP A 81 5.62 8.65 -10.56
C ASP A 81 4.21 9.26 -10.71
N SER A 82 3.15 8.43 -10.62
CA SER A 82 1.74 8.84 -10.68
C SER A 82 1.26 9.58 -9.42
N GLY A 83 2.15 9.89 -8.47
CA GLY A 83 1.79 10.62 -7.25
C GLY A 83 1.34 9.73 -6.09
N PHE A 84 1.59 8.42 -6.16
CA PHE A 84 1.23 7.48 -5.09
C PHE A 84 2.44 6.68 -4.61
N THR A 85 2.46 6.36 -3.31
CA THR A 85 3.48 5.52 -2.68
C THR A 85 2.83 4.25 -2.20
N PHE A 86 3.38 3.11 -2.61
CA PHE A 86 2.91 1.78 -2.28
C PHE A 86 3.85 1.15 -1.27
N VAL A 87 3.28 0.64 -0.18
CA VAL A 87 3.99 -0.19 0.79
C VAL A 87 3.33 -1.54 0.81
N SER A 88 4.00 -2.54 0.26
CA SER A 88 3.48 -3.89 0.14
C SER A 88 4.05 -4.80 1.23
N PHE A 89 3.21 -5.66 1.79
CA PHE A 89 3.51 -6.52 2.92
C PHE A 89 2.66 -7.80 2.88
N ASN A 90 2.97 -8.75 3.78
CA ASN A 90 2.34 -10.07 3.91
C ASN A 90 2.37 -10.84 2.58
N PHE A 91 3.55 -10.92 1.97
CA PHE A 91 3.76 -11.70 0.76
C PHE A 91 3.69 -13.18 1.08
N ASP A 92 2.65 -13.82 0.57
CA ASP A 92 2.40 -15.24 0.71
C ASP A 92 2.37 -15.88 -0.67
N THR A 93 3.14 -16.95 -0.85
CA THR A 93 3.12 -17.79 -2.04
C THR A 93 2.29 -19.03 -1.69
N GLU A 94 1.14 -19.22 -2.36
CA GLU A 94 0.39 -20.48 -2.21
C GLU A 94 1.21 -21.72 -2.65
#